data_AF-A0A6T2HHF7-F1
#
_entry.id   AF-A0A6T2HHF7-F1
#
_cell.length_a   1.000
_cell.length_b   1.000
_cell.length_c   1.000
_cell.angle_alpha   90.00
_cell.angle_beta   90.00
_cell.angle_gamma   90.00
#
_symmetry.space_group_name_H-M   'P 1'
#
loop_
_entity.id
_entity.type
_entity.pdbx_description
1 polymer ?
#
loop_
_entity_poly.entity_id
_entity_poly.type
_entity_poly.pdbx_seq_one_letter_code
_entity_poly.pdbx_strand_id
1 'polypeptide(L)'
;MAAVLLPDPDLYSGLVNHFNAKVAELKGLSLLKNIDDQSATAAKLMELDRLLSSAEAQMATLHCAFDQDMAAMDQAKLLMECMHQQQGYINTMQANLPQRLPGYQTEAIQSPKVVPLQDTAKSPHGKRPHAVLVKRIAYVTIDELGAAPAYITSRLTIDKINAVVDEMFEVMTAKYKLLAIPYAKVPPRLLPQWKGYKDEETEDTQGMQFFSENDLRAFKRLKMDHTGKNILTVLRHLGRLKEHRKNGLCRYIVM
;
A
#
# COMPACT_ATOMS: atom_id res chain seq x y z
N MET A 1 -71.09 52.77 -26.83
CA MET A 1 -71.68 51.44 -27.14
C MET A 1 -70.54 50.44 -27.27
N ALA A 2 -70.71 49.28 -26.63
CA ALA A 2 -69.89 48.07 -26.70
C ALA A 2 -68.44 48.17 -26.19
N ALA A 3 -68.27 48.11 -24.86
CA ALA A 3 -67.06 47.56 -24.27
C ALA A 3 -67.02 46.06 -24.61
N VAL A 4 -66.09 45.69 -25.50
CA VAL A 4 -65.75 44.29 -25.77
C VAL A 4 -65.17 43.75 -24.47
N LEU A 5 -65.87 42.82 -23.81
CA LEU A 5 -65.32 42.04 -22.70
C LEU A 5 -64.08 41.32 -23.21
N LEU A 6 -62.90 41.85 -22.87
CA LEU A 6 -61.64 41.13 -22.95
C LEU A 6 -61.75 39.94 -21.99
N PRO A 7 -61.55 38.69 -22.44
CA PRO A 7 -61.63 37.53 -21.57
C PRO A 7 -60.51 37.61 -20.51
N ASP A 8 -60.87 37.34 -19.26
CA ASP A 8 -59.97 37.46 -18.11
C ASP A 8 -58.64 36.72 -18.35
N PRO A 9 -57.48 37.40 -18.28
CA PRO A 9 -56.18 36.83 -18.61
C PRO A 9 -55.79 35.66 -17.71
N ASP A 10 -56.35 35.61 -16.49
CA ASP A 10 -56.09 34.56 -15.51
C ASP A 10 -56.76 33.23 -15.88
N LEU A 11 -57.94 33.27 -16.52
CA LEU A 11 -58.63 32.07 -16.98
C LEU A 11 -57.92 31.44 -18.19
N TYR A 12 -57.42 32.28 -19.10
CA TYR A 12 -56.63 31.84 -20.25
C TYR A 12 -55.30 31.24 -19.82
N SER A 13 -54.60 31.89 -18.88
CA SER A 13 -53.36 31.37 -18.29
C SER A 13 -53.58 30.01 -17.60
N GLY A 14 -54.66 29.88 -16.81
CA GLY A 14 -55.04 28.62 -16.18
C GLY A 14 -55.29 27.49 -17.19
N LEU A 15 -55.94 27.79 -18.31
CA LEU A 15 -56.20 26.82 -19.37
C LEU A 15 -54.92 26.42 -20.11
N VAL A 16 -54.04 27.38 -20.43
CA VAL A 16 -52.74 27.10 -21.06
C VAL A 16 -51.86 26.26 -20.13
N ASN A 17 -51.86 26.55 -18.83
CA ASN A 17 -51.12 25.76 -17.84
C ASN A 17 -51.69 24.34 -17.70
N HIS A 18 -53.01 24.19 -17.65
CA HIS A 18 -53.64 22.88 -17.63
C HIS A 18 -53.36 22.08 -18.92
N PHE A 19 -53.40 22.74 -20.07
CA PHE A 19 -53.05 22.11 -21.35
C PHE A 19 -51.58 21.71 -21.39
N ASN A 20 -50.67 22.59 -20.97
CA ASN A 20 -49.25 22.28 -20.87
C ASN A 20 -48.97 21.14 -19.87
N ALA A 21 -49.71 21.08 -18.76
CA ALA A 21 -49.64 19.97 -17.81
C ALA A 21 -50.09 18.66 -18.45
N LYS A 22 -51.19 18.66 -19.22
CA LYS A 22 -51.66 17.49 -19.97
C LYS A 22 -50.70 17.10 -21.10
N VAL A 23 -50.09 18.06 -21.77
CA VAL A 23 -49.03 17.81 -22.77
C VAL A 23 -47.79 17.22 -22.11
N ALA A 24 -47.40 17.70 -20.92
CA ALA A 24 -46.29 17.13 -20.16
C ALA A 24 -46.58 15.70 -19.71
N GLU A 25 -47.80 15.44 -19.23
CA GLU A 25 -48.28 14.10 -18.86
C GLU A 25 -48.25 13.15 -20.06
N LEU A 26 -48.78 13.58 -21.22
CA LEU A 26 -48.74 12.81 -22.46
C LEU A 26 -47.32 12.55 -22.96
N LYS A 27 -46.42 13.54 -22.85
CA LYS A 27 -44.99 13.36 -23.16
C LYS A 27 -44.35 12.31 -22.24
N GLY A 28 -44.66 12.33 -20.94
CA GLY A 28 -44.22 11.33 -19.98
C GLY A 28 -44.70 9.92 -20.35
N LEU A 29 -45.99 9.77 -20.64
CA LEU A 29 -46.57 8.49 -21.07
C LEU A 29 -45.99 7.99 -22.40
N SER A 30 -45.71 8.90 -23.35
CA SER A 30 -45.08 8.55 -24.63
C SER A 30 -43.64 8.08 -24.46
N LEU A 31 -42.88 8.69 -23.54
CA LEU A 31 -41.53 8.24 -23.22
C LEU A 31 -41.56 6.86 -22.56
N LEU A 32 -42.49 6.63 -21.61
CA LEU A 32 -42.68 5.34 -20.97
C LEU A 32 -43.04 4.24 -21.99
N LYS A 33 -43.93 4.54 -22.93
CA LYS A 33 -44.27 3.63 -24.03
C LYS A 33 -43.06 3.33 -24.93
N ASN A 34 -42.28 4.35 -25.28
CA ASN A 34 -41.09 4.18 -26.11
C ASN A 34 -39.97 3.36 -25.43
N ILE A 35 -39.93 3.32 -24.09
CA ILE A 35 -39.00 2.47 -23.34
C ILE A 35 -39.31 0.99 -23.53
N ASP A 36 -40.60 0.63 -23.69
CA ASP A 36 -41.06 -0.75 -23.90
C ASP A 36 -40.82 -1.22 -25.35
N ASP A 37 -40.97 -0.31 -26.33
CA ASP A 37 -40.77 -0.61 -27.76
C ASP A 37 -39.28 -0.59 -28.20
N GLN A 38 -38.43 0.22 -27.56
CA GLN A 38 -36.99 0.27 -27.87
C GLN A 38 -36.18 -0.66 -26.94
N SER A 39 -35.99 -1.91 -27.38
CA SER A 39 -35.08 -2.88 -26.73
C SER A 39 -33.70 -2.30 -26.34
N ALA A 40 -33.20 -1.33 -27.11
CA ALA A 40 -31.93 -0.64 -26.83
C ALA A 40 -31.95 0.28 -25.60
N THR A 41 -33.08 0.93 -25.26
CA THR A 41 -33.18 1.75 -24.04
C THR A 41 -33.38 0.89 -22.80
N ALA A 42 -34.16 -0.18 -22.90
CA ALA A 42 -34.32 -1.17 -21.83
C ALA A 42 -32.97 -1.82 -21.47
N ALA A 43 -32.16 -2.20 -22.48
CA ALA A 43 -30.83 -2.75 -22.26
C ALA A 43 -29.88 -1.76 -21.55
N LYS A 44 -29.93 -0.47 -21.88
CA LYS A 44 -29.13 0.56 -21.20
C LYS A 44 -29.58 0.79 -19.75
N LEU A 45 -30.88 0.74 -19.48
CA LEU A 45 -31.41 0.84 -18.11
C LEU A 45 -31.01 -0.38 -17.27
N MET A 46 -31.06 -1.58 -17.84
CA MET A 46 -30.57 -2.80 -17.16
C MET A 46 -29.07 -2.73 -16.88
N GLU A 47 -28.26 -2.19 -17.80
CA GLU A 47 -26.83 -2.00 -17.53
C GLU A 47 -26.59 -0.94 -16.45
N LEU A 48 -27.34 0.16 -16.45
CA LEU A 48 -27.27 1.15 -15.37
C LEU A 48 -27.68 0.55 -14.02
N ASP A 49 -28.73 -0.25 -13.98
CA ASP A 49 -29.19 -0.95 -12.79
C ASP A 49 -28.14 -1.95 -12.28
N ARG A 50 -27.50 -2.69 -13.19
CA ARG A 50 -26.39 -3.59 -12.86
C ARG A 50 -25.18 -2.84 -12.31
N LEU A 51 -24.84 -1.69 -12.89
CA LEU A 51 -23.75 -0.84 -12.42
C LEU A 51 -24.07 -0.24 -11.05
N LEU A 52 -25.30 0.22 -10.82
CA LEU A 52 -25.74 0.76 -9.55
C LEU A 52 -25.71 -0.32 -8.46
N SER A 53 -26.29 -1.49 -8.74
CA SER A 53 -26.25 -2.65 -7.85
C SER A 53 -24.82 -3.07 -7.50
N SER A 54 -23.92 -3.04 -8.49
CA SER A 54 -22.50 -3.32 -8.27
C SER A 54 -21.82 -2.25 -7.40
N ALA A 55 -22.13 -0.98 -7.60
CA ALA A 55 -21.58 0.11 -6.79
C ALA A 55 -22.09 0.05 -5.35
N GLU A 56 -23.37 -0.25 -5.15
CA GLU A 56 -23.97 -0.47 -3.83
C GLU A 56 -23.31 -1.63 -3.09
N ALA A 57 -23.07 -2.76 -3.77
CA ALA A 57 -22.37 -3.90 -3.19
C ALA A 57 -20.91 -3.56 -2.79
N GLN A 58 -20.22 -2.74 -3.61
CA GLN A 58 -18.88 -2.25 -3.26
C GLN A 58 -18.90 -1.31 -2.05
N MET A 59 -19.87 -0.38 -1.99
CA MET A 59 -20.04 0.49 -0.83
C MET A 59 -20.34 -0.31 0.45
N ALA A 60 -21.22 -1.31 0.38
CA ALA A 60 -21.52 -2.18 1.52
C ALA A 60 -20.28 -2.96 2.00
N THR A 61 -19.46 -3.43 1.06
CA THR A 61 -18.20 -4.12 1.39
C THR A 61 -17.21 -3.18 2.08
N LEU A 62 -17.09 -1.94 1.59
CA LEU A 62 -16.24 -0.92 2.21
C LEU A 62 -16.72 -0.59 3.62
N HIS A 63 -18.02 -0.37 3.82
CA HIS A 63 -18.57 -0.12 5.14
C HIS A 63 -18.25 -1.25 6.12
N CYS A 64 -18.45 -2.51 5.70
CA CYS A 64 -18.11 -3.66 6.54
C CYS A 64 -16.61 -3.72 6.89
N ALA A 65 -15.73 -3.38 5.95
CA ALA A 65 -14.29 -3.32 6.20
C ALA A 65 -13.92 -2.20 7.20
N PHE A 66 -14.54 -1.02 7.06
CA PHE A 66 -14.34 0.08 8.01
C PHE A 66 -14.81 -0.29 9.42
N ASP A 67 -15.95 -0.97 9.55
CA ASP A 67 -16.45 -1.42 10.86
C ASP A 67 -15.48 -2.42 11.51
N GLN A 68 -14.90 -3.32 10.72
CA GLN A 68 -13.88 -4.27 11.19
C GLN A 68 -12.60 -3.55 11.63
N ASP A 69 -12.13 -2.58 10.84
CA ASP A 69 -10.94 -1.78 11.14
C ASP A 69 -11.14 -0.95 12.43
N MET A 70 -12.32 -0.34 12.60
CA MET A 70 -12.68 0.39 13.80
C MET A 70 -12.69 -0.53 15.04
N ALA A 71 -13.29 -1.72 14.93
CA ALA A 71 -13.29 -2.69 16.03
C ALA A 71 -11.87 -3.18 16.38
N ALA A 72 -11.02 -3.41 15.37
CA ALA A 72 -9.63 -3.79 15.58
C ALA A 72 -8.81 -2.66 16.22
N MET A 73 -9.07 -1.41 15.83
CA MET A 73 -8.44 -0.23 16.41
C MET A 73 -8.76 -0.09 17.90
N ASP A 74 -10.01 -0.33 18.29
CA ASP A 74 -10.41 -0.26 19.71
C ASP A 74 -9.79 -1.38 20.55
N GLN A 75 -9.68 -2.59 20.01
CA GLN A 75 -8.92 -3.68 20.65
C GLN A 75 -7.44 -3.31 20.82
N ALA A 76 -6.82 -2.69 19.82
CA ALA A 76 -5.43 -2.25 19.89
C ALA A 76 -5.21 -1.16 20.96
N LYS A 77 -6.15 -0.21 21.11
CA LYS A 77 -6.10 0.79 22.20
C LYS A 77 -6.16 0.14 23.57
N LEU A 78 -7.07 -0.81 23.77
CA LEU A 78 -7.20 -1.52 25.05
C LEU A 78 -5.92 -2.31 25.37
N LEU A 79 -5.33 -2.96 24.38
CA LEU A 79 -4.06 -3.66 24.54
C LEU A 79 -2.92 -2.71 24.94
N MET A 80 -2.82 -1.54 24.28
CA MET A 80 -1.81 -0.53 24.64
C MET A 80 -1.97 -0.06 26.08
N GLU A 81 -3.21 0.15 26.55
CA GLU A 81 -3.49 0.53 27.93
C GLU A 81 -3.03 -0.55 28.92
N CYS A 82 -3.34 -1.83 28.64
CA CYS A 82 -2.85 -2.95 29.45
C CYS A 82 -1.32 -3.03 29.45
N MET A 83 -0.66 -2.85 28.31
CA MET A 83 0.81 -2.83 28.23
C MET A 83 1.40 -1.68 29.05
N HIS A 84 0.78 -0.51 29.05
CA HIS A 84 1.22 0.62 29.85
C HIS A 84 1.09 0.34 31.35
N GLN A 85 -0.01 -0.27 31.78
CA GLN A 85 -0.20 -0.70 33.16
C GLN A 85 0.87 -1.72 33.57
N GLN A 86 1.14 -2.73 32.73
CA GLN A 86 2.19 -3.73 32.96
C GLN A 86 3.58 -3.11 33.07
N GLN A 87 3.91 -2.17 32.18
CA GLN A 87 5.17 -1.44 32.27
C GLN A 87 5.27 -0.66 33.59
N GLY A 88 4.19 -0.04 34.04
CA GLY A 88 4.11 0.61 35.34
C GLY A 88 4.41 -0.35 36.49
N TYR A 89 3.78 -1.53 36.51
CA TYR A 89 4.05 -2.57 37.51
C TYR A 89 5.51 -3.06 37.47
N ILE A 90 6.08 -3.28 36.29
CA ILE A 90 7.49 -3.69 36.16
C ILE A 90 8.42 -2.59 36.68
N ASN A 91 8.14 -1.33 36.36
CA ASN A 91 8.95 -0.19 36.82
C ASN A 91 8.90 -0.06 38.36
N THR A 92 7.72 -0.25 38.97
CA THR A 92 7.61 -0.21 40.44
C THR A 92 8.28 -1.41 41.08
N MET A 93 8.17 -2.61 40.51
CA MET A 93 8.92 -3.78 40.97
C MET A 93 10.43 -3.53 40.88
N GLN A 94 10.91 -3.03 39.74
CA GLN A 94 12.32 -2.68 39.55
C GLN A 94 12.82 -1.68 40.60
N ALA A 95 12.02 -0.66 40.92
CA ALA A 95 12.36 0.33 41.94
C ALA A 95 12.38 -0.23 43.38
N ASN A 96 11.60 -1.29 43.65
CA ASN A 96 11.47 -1.90 44.97
C ASN A 96 12.16 -3.28 45.07
N LEU A 97 13.05 -3.61 44.13
CA LEU A 97 13.76 -4.88 44.15
C LEU A 97 14.72 -4.91 45.36
N PRO A 98 14.64 -5.91 46.26
CA PRO A 98 15.56 -6.03 47.38
C PRO A 98 16.98 -6.35 46.88
N GLN A 99 17.98 -5.64 47.42
CA GLN A 99 19.40 -5.70 46.99
C GLN A 99 20.09 -7.07 47.14
N ARG A 100 19.42 -8.11 47.67
CA ARG A 100 19.96 -9.48 47.72
C ARG A 100 18.91 -10.51 47.36
N LEU A 101 18.57 -10.58 46.08
CA LEU A 101 18.09 -11.82 45.49
C LEU A 101 19.31 -12.71 45.16
N PRO A 102 19.29 -14.01 45.48
CA PRO A 102 20.38 -14.91 45.10
C PRO A 102 20.55 -14.89 43.57
N GLY A 103 21.63 -14.28 43.09
CA GLY A 103 21.91 -14.07 41.67
C GLY A 103 22.10 -12.61 41.23
N TYR A 104 21.79 -11.61 42.09
CA TYR A 104 21.95 -10.18 41.76
C TYR A 104 23.27 -9.62 42.33
N GLN A 105 24.35 -9.72 41.56
CA GLN A 105 25.58 -8.94 41.80
C GLN A 105 25.43 -7.58 41.13
N THR A 106 25.51 -6.52 41.94
CA THR A 106 25.51 -5.13 41.50
C THR A 106 26.82 -4.81 40.79
N GLU A 107 26.89 -5.03 39.49
CA GLU A 107 27.65 -4.15 38.63
C GLU A 107 26.67 -3.19 37.96
N ALA A 108 26.97 -1.90 38.05
CA ALA A 108 26.19 -0.84 37.46
C ALA A 108 25.94 -1.13 35.98
N ILE A 109 24.70 -1.45 35.62
CA ILE A 109 24.28 -1.62 34.23
C ILE A 109 24.21 -0.22 33.62
N GLN A 110 25.34 0.25 33.10
CA GLN A 110 25.31 1.07 31.88
C GLN A 110 24.77 0.16 30.76
N SER A 111 23.64 0.57 30.18
CA SER A 111 23.11 0.21 28.85
C SER A 111 23.45 -1.20 28.32
N PRO A 112 22.50 -2.16 28.28
CA PRO A 112 22.83 -3.50 27.80
C PRO A 112 22.91 -3.56 26.27
N LYS A 113 24.14 -3.76 25.82
CA LYS A 113 24.55 -4.33 24.54
C LYS A 113 24.00 -5.77 24.44
N VAL A 114 23.24 -6.03 23.38
CA VAL A 114 22.53 -7.30 23.15
C VAL A 114 23.48 -8.33 22.55
N VAL A 115 23.85 -9.39 23.29
CA VAL A 115 24.28 -10.70 22.75
C VAL A 115 24.19 -11.79 23.86
N PRO A 116 24.11 -13.10 23.54
CA PRO A 116 22.90 -13.91 23.76
C PRO A 116 23.12 -15.10 24.72
N LEU A 117 22.08 -15.56 25.41
CA LEU A 117 22.11 -16.82 26.16
C LEU A 117 21.33 -17.93 25.48
N GLN A 118 22.02 -19.06 25.38
CA GLN A 118 21.60 -20.36 24.89
C GLN A 118 20.53 -21.01 25.78
N ASP A 119 19.58 -21.66 25.09
CA ASP A 119 19.00 -22.97 25.36
C ASP A 119 18.83 -23.42 26.81
N THR A 120 17.58 -23.41 27.29
CA THR A 120 16.94 -24.63 27.82
C THR A 120 15.41 -24.50 27.75
N ALA A 121 14.76 -25.20 26.82
CA ALA A 121 13.48 -25.89 27.08
C ALA A 121 13.04 -26.66 25.82
N LYS A 122 12.95 -27.99 25.97
CA LYS A 122 12.41 -28.91 24.98
C LYS A 122 10.89 -28.75 24.90
N SER A 123 10.34 -28.54 23.70
CA SER A 123 9.11 -29.21 23.25
C SER A 123 8.94 -29.12 21.73
N PRO A 124 8.31 -30.11 21.09
CA PRO A 124 8.40 -30.40 19.67
C PRO A 124 7.33 -29.63 18.89
N HIS A 125 7.64 -29.19 17.66
CA HIS A 125 6.82 -29.34 16.45
C HIS A 125 7.35 -28.45 15.32
N GLY A 126 7.60 -29.07 14.16
CA GLY A 126 7.53 -28.45 12.84
C GLY A 126 8.51 -27.31 12.54
N LYS A 127 9.62 -27.64 11.85
CA LYS A 127 10.45 -26.68 11.11
C LYS A 127 9.57 -25.92 10.10
N ARG A 128 9.07 -24.75 10.47
CA ARG A 128 8.55 -23.79 9.49
C ARG A 128 9.77 -23.12 8.86
N PRO A 129 9.91 -23.14 7.52
CA PRO A 129 10.99 -22.41 6.87
C PRO A 129 10.80 -20.93 7.22
N HIS A 130 11.85 -20.28 7.74
CA HIS A 130 11.88 -18.83 7.86
C HIS A 130 11.68 -18.25 6.46
N ALA A 131 10.46 -17.81 6.16
CA ALA A 131 10.18 -17.08 4.95
C ALA A 131 11.05 -15.81 5.03
N VAL A 132 11.99 -15.68 4.11
CA VAL A 132 12.81 -14.47 4.02
C VAL A 132 11.88 -13.32 3.66
N LEU A 133 11.52 -12.53 4.66
CA LEU A 133 10.69 -11.35 4.50
C LEU A 133 11.54 -10.27 3.83
N VAL A 134 11.33 -10.12 2.52
CA VAL A 134 11.89 -8.98 1.79
C VAL A 134 11.09 -7.73 2.18
N LYS A 135 11.79 -6.71 2.66
CA LYS A 135 11.29 -5.39 2.98
C LYS A 135 10.76 -4.76 1.71
N ARG A 136 9.44 -4.56 1.68
CA ARG A 136 8.75 -3.97 0.55
C ARG A 136 8.96 -2.46 0.58
N ILE A 137 9.49 -1.91 -0.51
CA ILE A 137 9.49 -0.46 -0.74
C ILE A 137 8.03 -0.03 -0.82
N ALA A 138 7.59 0.92 0.01
CA ALA A 138 6.22 1.41 -0.07
C ALA A 138 5.99 2.17 -1.40
N TYR A 139 4.74 2.20 -1.87
CA TYR A 139 4.38 2.92 -3.08
C TYR A 139 4.49 4.43 -2.90
N VAL A 140 4.75 5.13 -4.00
CA VAL A 140 4.79 6.60 -4.06
C VAL A 140 3.37 7.10 -4.35
N THR A 141 2.91 8.06 -3.54
CA THR A 141 1.59 8.68 -3.70
C THR A 141 1.65 9.93 -4.59
N ILE A 142 0.48 10.41 -5.04
CA ILE A 142 0.37 11.62 -5.86
C ILE A 142 0.90 12.84 -5.09
N ASP A 143 0.58 12.94 -3.81
CA ASP A 143 0.98 14.06 -2.95
C ASP A 143 2.49 14.09 -2.72
N GLU A 144 3.11 12.91 -2.52
CA GLU A 144 4.57 12.79 -2.39
C GLU A 144 5.30 13.17 -3.68
N LEU A 145 4.73 12.80 -4.83
CA LEU A 145 5.31 13.19 -6.13
C LEU A 145 5.13 14.68 -6.41
N GLY A 146 4.00 15.28 -5.97
CA GLY A 146 3.75 16.71 -6.08
C GLY A 146 4.62 17.56 -5.16
N ALA A 147 5.01 17.03 -4.00
CA ALA A 147 5.93 17.68 -3.07
C ALA A 147 7.40 17.64 -3.55
N ALA A 148 7.75 16.68 -4.40
CA ALA A 148 9.11 16.55 -4.94
C ALA A 148 9.39 17.60 -6.04
N PRO A 149 10.65 18.08 -6.18
CA PRO A 149 10.97 19.16 -7.11
C PRO A 149 10.61 18.88 -8.57
N ALA A 150 9.96 19.85 -9.22
CA ALA A 150 9.47 19.75 -10.60
C ALA A 150 10.55 19.30 -11.61
N TYR A 151 11.82 19.65 -11.40
CA TYR A 151 12.92 19.27 -12.28
C TYR A 151 13.23 17.75 -12.27
N ILE A 152 12.79 17.00 -11.26
CA ILE A 152 12.96 15.54 -11.14
C ILE A 152 11.67 14.81 -11.55
N THR A 153 10.51 15.44 -11.33
CA THR A 153 9.18 14.84 -11.51
C THR A 153 8.52 15.15 -12.86
N SER A 154 8.95 16.21 -13.56
CA SER A 154 8.34 16.76 -14.80
C SER A 154 8.12 15.75 -15.94
N ARG A 155 8.80 14.60 -15.94
CA ARG A 155 8.71 13.59 -17.01
C ARG A 155 8.30 12.20 -16.52
N LEU A 156 7.97 12.04 -15.24
CA LEU A 156 7.69 10.75 -14.61
C LEU A 156 6.22 10.66 -14.21
N THR A 157 5.55 9.59 -14.63
CA THR A 157 4.20 9.28 -14.14
C THR A 157 4.29 8.36 -12.93
N ILE A 158 3.33 8.47 -12.01
CA ILE A 158 3.26 7.65 -10.79
C ILE A 158 3.20 6.17 -11.15
N ASP A 159 2.45 5.81 -12.18
CA ASP A 159 2.35 4.44 -12.67
C ASP A 159 3.70 3.86 -13.06
N LYS A 160 4.58 4.67 -13.68
CA LYS A 160 5.93 4.24 -14.05
C LYS A 160 6.81 4.04 -12.82
N ILE A 161 6.70 4.91 -11.81
CA ILE A 161 7.45 4.79 -10.56
C ILE A 161 7.01 3.53 -9.81
N ASN A 162 5.70 3.38 -9.59
CA ASN A 162 5.16 2.27 -8.82
C ASN A 162 5.36 0.92 -9.54
N ALA A 163 5.26 0.89 -10.86
CA ALA A 163 5.61 -0.31 -11.63
C ALA A 163 7.10 -0.70 -11.49
N VAL A 164 7.99 0.27 -11.39
CA VAL A 164 9.42 0.01 -11.14
C VAL A 164 9.64 -0.45 -9.70
N VAL A 165 8.92 0.11 -8.74
CA VAL A 165 8.93 -0.35 -7.34
C VAL A 165 8.49 -1.81 -7.21
N ASP A 166 7.46 -2.22 -7.95
CA ASP A 166 7.02 -3.62 -8.00
C ASP A 166 8.08 -4.53 -8.59
N GLU A 167 8.71 -4.12 -9.68
CA GLU A 167 9.79 -4.89 -10.32
C GLU A 167 11.03 -4.99 -9.40
N MET A 168 11.39 -3.91 -8.70
CA MET A 168 12.44 -3.91 -7.68
C MET A 168 12.14 -4.93 -6.58
N PHE A 169 10.90 -4.97 -6.11
CA PHE A 169 10.48 -5.94 -5.10
C PHE A 169 10.57 -7.37 -5.62
N GLU A 170 10.17 -7.64 -6.86
CA GLU A 170 10.23 -8.97 -7.47
C GLU A 170 11.68 -9.48 -7.63
N VAL A 171 12.56 -8.65 -8.21
CA VAL A 171 13.98 -8.99 -8.40
C VAL A 171 14.67 -9.21 -7.04
N MET A 172 14.39 -8.34 -6.08
CA MET A 172 14.93 -8.47 -4.72
C MET A 172 14.41 -9.74 -4.04
N THR A 173 13.13 -10.05 -4.20
CA THR A 173 12.54 -11.30 -3.70
C THR A 173 13.23 -12.51 -4.31
N ALA A 174 13.51 -12.51 -5.62
CA ALA A 174 14.24 -13.59 -6.26
C ALA A 174 15.69 -13.73 -5.74
N LYS A 175 16.42 -12.61 -5.61
CA LYS A 175 17.79 -12.57 -5.08
C LYS A 175 17.87 -13.10 -3.66
N TYR A 176 17.04 -12.59 -2.75
CA TYR A 176 17.07 -12.99 -1.35
C TYR A 176 16.48 -14.39 -1.12
N LYS A 177 15.56 -14.86 -1.96
CA LYS A 177 15.16 -16.28 -2.01
C LYS A 177 16.33 -17.18 -2.37
N LEU A 178 17.16 -16.78 -3.35
CA LEU A 178 18.35 -17.55 -3.74
C LEU A 178 19.40 -17.55 -2.63
N LEU A 179 19.65 -16.39 -1.99
CA LEU A 179 20.57 -16.29 -0.85
C LEU A 179 20.10 -17.08 0.39
N ALA A 180 18.78 -17.25 0.56
CA ALA A 180 18.22 -18.09 1.62
C ALA A 180 18.56 -19.58 1.47
N ILE A 181 18.81 -20.04 0.24
CA ILE A 181 19.11 -21.45 -0.04
C ILE A 181 20.55 -21.72 0.44
N PRO A 182 20.78 -22.71 1.33
CA PRO A 182 22.11 -23.10 1.73
C PRO A 182 22.92 -23.57 0.52
N TYR A 183 24.21 -23.22 0.44
CA TYR A 183 25.11 -23.54 -0.67
C TYR A 183 24.99 -24.98 -1.20
N ALA A 184 24.85 -25.97 -0.30
CA ALA A 184 24.72 -27.38 -0.63
C ALA A 184 23.45 -27.75 -1.43
N LYS A 185 22.42 -26.90 -1.44
CA LYS A 185 21.13 -27.10 -2.11
C LYS A 185 20.93 -26.16 -3.30
N VAL A 186 21.91 -25.31 -3.61
CA VAL A 186 21.81 -24.39 -4.76
C VAL A 186 21.99 -25.18 -6.06
N PRO A 187 21.10 -25.03 -7.05
CA PRO A 187 21.26 -25.67 -8.35
C PRO A 187 22.59 -25.28 -9.02
N PRO A 188 23.32 -26.21 -9.67
CA PRO A 188 24.63 -25.93 -10.27
C PRO A 188 24.64 -24.76 -11.27
N ARG A 189 23.50 -24.52 -11.94
CA ARG A 189 23.30 -23.41 -12.87
C ARG A 189 23.28 -22.03 -12.20
N LEU A 190 22.84 -21.96 -10.94
CA LEU A 190 22.69 -20.73 -10.16
C LEU A 190 23.85 -20.51 -9.18
N LEU A 191 24.76 -21.48 -9.04
CA LEU A 191 25.94 -21.36 -8.16
C LEU A 191 26.82 -20.14 -8.48
N PRO A 192 27.13 -19.80 -9.75
CA PRO A 192 27.93 -18.60 -10.05
C PRO A 192 27.22 -17.31 -9.62
N GLN A 193 25.90 -17.25 -9.80
CA GLN A 193 25.07 -16.10 -9.44
C GLN A 193 24.95 -15.96 -7.91
N TRP A 194 24.73 -17.07 -7.19
CA TRP A 194 24.72 -17.09 -5.73
C TRP A 194 26.06 -16.65 -5.14
N LYS A 195 27.17 -17.12 -5.72
CA LYS A 195 28.52 -16.72 -5.30
C LYS A 195 28.74 -15.22 -5.56
N GLY A 196 28.35 -14.72 -6.73
CA GLY A 196 28.40 -13.29 -7.03
C GLY A 196 27.61 -12.44 -6.03
N TYR A 197 26.40 -12.85 -5.65
CA TYR A 197 25.62 -12.14 -4.64
C TYR A 197 26.25 -12.14 -3.26
N LYS A 198 26.93 -13.22 -2.88
CA LYS A 198 27.65 -13.32 -1.63
C LYS A 198 28.96 -12.52 -1.63
N ASP A 199 29.66 -12.49 -2.76
CA ASP A 199 30.88 -11.69 -2.94
C ASP A 199 30.58 -10.17 -3.00
N GLU A 200 29.37 -9.80 -3.43
CA GLU A 200 28.89 -8.42 -3.42
C GLU A 200 28.49 -7.91 -2.03
N GLU A 201 28.24 -8.82 -1.06
CA GLU A 201 27.89 -8.49 0.31
C GLU A 201 29.11 -7.94 1.08
N THR A 202 29.03 -6.67 1.46
CA THR A 202 30.06 -5.97 2.25
C THR A 202 29.61 -5.80 3.70
N GLU A 203 30.56 -5.58 4.63
CA GLU A 203 30.28 -5.31 6.05
C GLU A 203 29.27 -4.15 6.24
N ASP A 204 29.33 -3.13 5.39
CA ASP A 204 28.42 -1.96 5.39
C ASP A 204 26.97 -2.29 4.96
N THR A 205 26.76 -3.45 4.34
CA THR A 205 25.46 -3.93 3.85
C THR A 205 24.94 -5.13 4.63
N GLN A 206 25.66 -5.56 5.66
CA GLN A 206 25.34 -6.73 6.45
C GLN A 206 24.03 -6.51 7.22
N GLY A 207 23.02 -7.33 6.92
CA GLY A 207 21.68 -7.22 7.52
C GLY A 207 20.71 -6.23 6.84
N MET A 208 21.14 -5.55 5.76
CA MET A 208 20.27 -4.68 4.95
C MET A 208 20.00 -5.28 3.57
N GLN A 209 18.83 -4.98 3.02
CA GLN A 209 18.47 -5.45 1.69
C GLN A 209 18.94 -4.49 0.62
N PHE A 210 19.72 -4.99 -0.33
CA PHE A 210 20.32 -4.20 -1.39
C PHE A 210 20.31 -4.91 -2.74
N PHE A 211 20.25 -4.11 -3.79
CA PHE A 211 20.49 -4.55 -5.17
C PHE A 211 21.71 -3.81 -5.72
N SER A 212 22.50 -4.48 -6.55
CA SER A 212 23.66 -3.89 -7.21
C SER A 212 23.32 -3.42 -8.62
N GLU A 213 24.25 -2.71 -9.26
CA GLU A 213 24.13 -2.36 -10.68
C GLU A 213 24.06 -3.60 -11.59
N ASN A 214 24.65 -4.74 -11.17
CA ASN A 214 24.54 -6.00 -11.88
C ASN A 214 23.10 -6.55 -11.84
N ASP A 215 22.46 -6.45 -10.68
CA ASP A 215 21.04 -6.78 -10.55
C ASP A 215 20.19 -5.86 -11.43
N LEU A 216 20.60 -4.60 -11.62
CA LEU A 216 19.90 -3.64 -12.49
C LEU A 216 19.76 -4.10 -13.95
N ARG A 217 20.65 -4.99 -14.42
CA ARG A 217 20.53 -5.58 -15.77
C ARG A 217 19.40 -6.60 -15.87
N ALA A 218 18.96 -7.17 -14.76
CA ALA A 218 17.85 -8.14 -14.74
C ALA A 218 16.47 -7.46 -14.80
N PHE A 219 16.41 -6.14 -14.63
CA PHE A 219 15.18 -5.37 -14.71
C PHE A 219 14.76 -5.18 -16.17
N LYS A 220 13.47 -5.36 -16.45
CA LYS A 220 12.87 -5.14 -17.76
C LYS A 220 12.43 -3.69 -17.93
N ARG A 221 11.89 -3.06 -16.88
CA ARG A 221 11.35 -1.67 -16.93
C ARG A 221 12.37 -0.64 -16.45
N LEU A 222 13.23 -0.99 -15.50
CA LEU A 222 14.30 -0.10 -15.04
C LEU A 222 15.59 -0.29 -15.85
N LYS A 223 16.03 0.74 -16.56
CA LYS A 223 17.32 0.78 -17.26
C LYS A 223 18.15 1.95 -16.75
N MET A 224 19.47 1.92 -16.97
CA MET A 224 20.36 3.05 -16.65
C MET A 224 20.27 4.20 -17.67
N ASP A 225 19.09 4.43 -18.23
CA ASP A 225 18.80 5.56 -19.11
C ASP A 225 18.50 6.83 -18.29
N HIS A 226 18.29 7.96 -18.97
CA HIS A 226 17.96 9.21 -18.29
C HIS A 226 16.70 9.07 -17.43
N THR A 227 15.69 8.35 -17.92
CA THR A 227 14.44 8.12 -17.20
C THR A 227 14.69 7.31 -15.94
N GLY A 228 15.38 6.15 -16.00
CA GLY A 228 15.69 5.32 -14.85
C GLY A 228 16.55 6.01 -13.79
N LYS A 229 17.54 6.82 -14.21
CA LYS A 229 18.31 7.67 -13.30
C LYS A 229 17.43 8.68 -12.57
N ASN A 230 16.43 9.25 -13.25
CA ASN A 230 15.47 10.14 -12.61
C ASN A 230 14.60 9.37 -11.60
N ILE A 231 14.13 8.16 -11.91
CA ILE A 231 13.35 7.34 -10.96
C ILE A 231 14.14 7.06 -9.69
N LEU A 232 15.41 6.63 -9.82
CA LEU A 232 16.30 6.38 -8.69
C LEU A 232 16.53 7.66 -7.86
N THR A 233 16.61 8.82 -8.53
CA THR A 233 16.76 10.11 -7.86
C THR A 233 15.50 10.48 -7.06
N VAL A 234 14.30 10.26 -7.61
CA VAL A 234 13.03 10.45 -6.89
C VAL A 234 12.96 9.53 -5.67
N LEU A 235 13.22 8.24 -5.84
CA LEU A 235 13.16 7.26 -4.76
C LEU A 235 14.18 7.57 -3.65
N ARG A 236 15.33 8.14 -4.00
CA ARG A 236 16.31 8.65 -3.03
C ARG A 236 15.80 9.88 -2.30
N HIS A 237 15.18 10.83 -3.01
CA HIS A 237 14.64 12.04 -2.41
C HIS A 237 13.53 11.73 -1.39
N LEU A 238 12.69 10.74 -1.69
CA LEU A 238 11.65 10.23 -0.79
C LEU A 238 12.20 9.37 0.36
N GLY A 239 13.52 9.18 0.46
CA GLY A 239 14.14 8.39 1.52
C GLY A 239 13.90 6.88 1.43
N ARG A 240 13.41 6.38 0.28
CA ARG A 240 13.12 4.95 0.07
C ARG A 240 14.36 4.14 -0.32
N LEU A 241 15.35 4.81 -0.91
CA LEU A 241 16.62 4.23 -1.35
C LEU A 241 17.83 5.04 -0.88
N LYS A 242 18.91 4.34 -0.51
CA LYS A 242 20.23 4.93 -0.26
C LYS A 242 21.26 4.26 -1.15
N GLU A 243 21.94 5.03 -2.01
CA GLU A 243 23.06 4.49 -2.79
C GLU A 243 24.37 4.58 -2.01
N HIS A 244 25.11 3.48 -2.05
CA HIS A 244 26.42 3.29 -1.47
C HIS A 244 27.39 2.83 -2.58
N ARG A 245 28.45 3.59 -2.83
CA ARG A 245 29.46 3.27 -3.85
C ARG A 245 30.75 2.84 -3.16
N LYS A 246 31.14 1.58 -3.34
CA LYS A 246 32.38 1.01 -2.79
C LYS A 246 32.94 -0.01 -3.77
N ASN A 247 34.26 0.04 -4.00
CA ASN A 247 35.00 -0.83 -4.93
C ASN A 247 34.51 -0.75 -6.39
N GLY A 248 34.08 0.43 -6.83
CA GLY A 248 33.56 0.63 -8.21
C GLY A 248 32.19 0.01 -8.48
N LEU A 249 31.53 -0.58 -7.46
CA LEU A 249 30.18 -1.13 -7.57
C LEU A 249 29.18 -0.20 -6.85
N CYS A 250 28.13 0.22 -7.56
CA CYS A 250 27.00 0.94 -6.97
C CYS A 250 26.02 -0.06 -6.34
N ARG A 251 25.78 0.07 -5.03
CA ARG A 251 24.78 -0.69 -4.27
C ARG A 251 23.66 0.24 -3.85
N TYR A 252 22.42 -0.17 -4.10
CA TYR A 252 21.22 0.55 -3.67
C TYR A 252 20.59 -0.20 -2.51
N ILE A 253 20.62 0.40 -1.33
CA ILE A 253 20.06 -0.13 -0.09
C ILE A 253 18.62 0.35 0.03
N VAL A 254 17.70 -0.58 0.27
CA VAL A 254 16.29 -0.30 0.56
C VAL A 254 16.13 0.00 2.05
N MET A 255 15.53 1.15 2.36
CA MET A 255 15.28 1.60 3.73
C MET A 255 13.90 1.26 4.26
#